data_AF-A0A368FFE1-F1
#
_entry.id   AF-A0A368FFE1-F1
#
_cell.length_a   1.000
_cell.length_b   1.000
_cell.length_c   1.000
_cell.angle_alpha   90.00
_cell.angle_beta   90.00
_cell.angle_gamma   90.00
#
_symmetry.space_group_name_H-M   'P 1'
#
loop_
_entity.id
_entity.type
_entity.pdbx_description
1 polymer ?
#
loop_
_entity_poly.entity_id
_entity_poly.type
_entity_poly.pdbx_seq_one_letter_code
_entity_poly.pdbx_strand_id
1 'polypeptide(L)' 'MVNTLTAMPTAGVLAAGEQDKIHFEVSDSCGKNGKVEFSYGYVDDSIEQFNRRMYSSLKKKVHLLDVVFQRA' A
#
# COMPACT_ATOMS: atom_id res chain seq x y z
N MET A 1 14.32 8.14 12.14
CA MET A 1 13.79 6.76 12.16
C MET A 1 14.13 6.14 10.83
N VAL A 2 14.88 5.04 10.81
CA VAL A 2 15.14 4.30 9.56
C VAL A 2 13.85 3.57 9.21
N ASN A 3 13.31 3.81 8.00
CA ASN A 3 12.19 3.03 7.51
C ASN A 3 12.70 1.63 7.19
N THR A 4 12.42 0.68 8.08
CA THR A 4 12.83 -0.73 7.91
C THR A 4 11.97 -1.51 6.93
N LEU A 5 10.93 -0.87 6.37
CA LEU A 5 10.01 -1.41 5.39
C LEU A 5 9.78 -0.35 4.29
N THR A 6 10.01 -0.73 3.04
CA THR A 6 9.72 0.06 1.85
C THR A 6 8.74 -0.68 0.95
N ALA A 7 7.97 0.08 0.17
CA ALA A 7 6.97 -0.45 -0.77
C ALA A 7 7.05 0.30 -2.09
N MET A 8 6.95 -0.40 -3.22
CA MET A 8 6.87 0.21 -4.55
C MET A 8 5.95 -0.58 -5.49
N PRO A 9 5.01 0.06 -6.21
CA PRO A 9 4.61 1.46 -6.05
C PRO A 9 3.87 1.70 -4.71
N THR A 10 3.89 2.94 -4.20
CA THR A 10 3.17 3.30 -2.95
C THR A 10 1.74 3.78 -3.19
N ALA A 11 1.42 4.14 -4.43
CA ALA A 11 0.10 4.57 -4.85
C ALA A 11 -0.06 4.42 -6.37
N GLY A 12 -1.29 4.25 -6.82
CA GLY A 12 -1.63 4.10 -8.23
C GLY A 12 -3.15 4.19 -8.43
N VAL A 13 -3.57 3.97 -9.66
CA VAL A 13 -4.98 3.80 -10.05
C VAL A 13 -5.07 2.48 -10.81
N LEU A 14 -6.15 1.73 -10.59
CA LEU A 14 -6.44 0.49 -11.29
C LEU A 14 -7.80 0.62 -11.97
N ALA A 15 -7.85 0.25 -13.24
CA ALA A 15 -9.11 0.10 -13.95
C ALA A 15 -9.90 -1.11 -13.43
N ALA A 16 -11.19 -1.17 -13.75
CA ALA A 16 -12.03 -2.30 -13.37
C ALA A 16 -11.46 -3.63 -13.93
N GLY A 17 -11.16 -4.57 -13.04
CA GLY A 17 -10.59 -5.88 -13.40
C GLY A 17 -9.06 -5.90 -13.56
N GLU A 18 -8.40 -4.74 -13.44
CA GLU A 18 -6.94 -4.66 -13.47
C GLU A 18 -6.32 -5.15 -12.15
N GLN A 19 -5.09 -5.62 -12.24
CA GLN A 19 -4.30 -6.05 -11.10
C GLN A 19 -2.89 -5.47 -11.20
N ASP A 20 -2.33 -5.10 -10.07
CA ASP A 20 -0.95 -4.65 -9.95
C ASP A 20 -0.25 -5.34 -8.78
N LYS A 21 1.08 -5.27 -8.76
CA LYS A 21 1.94 -5.89 -7.76
C LYS A 21 2.72 -4.83 -7.01
N ILE A 22 2.61 -4.86 -5.69
CA ILE A 22 3.44 -4.03 -4.81
C ILE A 22 4.60 -4.89 -4.31
N HIS A 23 5.82 -4.42 -4.58
CA HIS A 23 7.03 -4.99 -4.02
C HIS A 23 7.30 -4.40 -2.64
N PHE A 24 7.51 -5.26 -1.64
CA PHE A 24 7.88 -4.87 -0.29
C PHE A 24 9.30 -5.34 0.00
N GLU A 25 10.14 -4.43 0.51
CA GLU A 25 11.50 -4.73 0.93
C GLU A 25 11.64 -4.40 2.43
N VAL A 26 12.22 -5.35 3.18
CA VAL A 26 12.51 -5.21 4.60
C VAL A 26 14.02 -5.16 4.78
N SER A 27 14.54 -4.05 5.28
CA SER A 27 15.99 -3.80 5.32
C SER A 27 16.65 -4.20 6.63
N ASP A 28 15.97 -4.16 7.79
CA ASP A 28 16.69 -4.32 9.08
C ASP A 28 15.83 -4.73 10.30
N SER A 29 14.73 -5.48 10.13
CA SER A 29 13.83 -5.78 11.26
C SER A 29 13.47 -7.26 11.40
N CYS A 30 14.40 -8.09 11.87
CA CYS A 30 14.08 -9.46 12.32
C CYS A 30 13.56 -9.54 13.78
N GLY A 31 13.49 -8.41 14.49
CA GLY A 31 13.18 -8.37 15.93
C GLY A 31 11.74 -8.04 16.31
N LYS A 32 10.94 -7.47 15.39
CA LYS A 32 9.55 -7.05 15.64
C LYS A 32 8.69 -7.23 14.40
N ASN A 33 7.49 -7.75 14.60
CA ASN A 33 6.47 -7.83 13.54
C ASN A 33 6.11 -6.42 13.04
N GLY A 34 5.80 -6.34 11.75
CA GLY A 34 5.39 -5.11 11.07
C GLY A 34 3.92 -5.14 10.66
N LYS A 35 3.45 -4.05 10.06
CA LYS A 35 2.12 -3.94 9.46
C LYS A 35 2.22 -3.21 8.12
N VAL A 36 1.44 -3.69 7.15
CA VAL A 36 1.22 -3.02 5.87
C VAL A 36 -0.25 -2.63 5.79
N GLU A 37 -0.50 -1.39 5.40
CA GLU A 37 -1.85 -0.89 5.17
C GLU A 37 -2.07 -0.63 3.68
N PHE A 38 -3.14 -1.20 3.12
CA PHE A 38 -3.65 -0.86 1.80
C PHE A 38 -4.94 -0.07 1.98
N SER A 39 -4.98 1.12 1.42
CA SER A 39 -6.14 1.99 1.50
C SER A 39 -6.52 2.49 0.12
N TYR A 40 -7.79 2.34 -0.23
CA TYR A 40 -8.27 2.66 -1.57
C TYR A 40 -9.67 3.28 -1.51
N GLY A 41 -9.99 4.05 -2.54
CA GLY A 41 -11.32 4.60 -2.78
C GLY A 41 -11.64 4.46 -4.27
N TYR A 42 -12.92 4.46 -4.60
CA TYR A 42 -13.36 4.44 -5.98
C TYR A 42 -13.25 5.83 -6.59
N VAL A 43 -12.78 5.89 -7.83
CA VAL A 43 -12.61 7.12 -8.62
C VAL A 43 -13.34 6.94 -9.95
N ASP A 44 -13.57 8.06 -10.64
CA ASP A 44 -14.14 8.05 -11.98
C ASP A 44 -13.13 7.54 -13.01
N ASP A 45 -13.61 6.91 -14.10
CA ASP A 45 -12.78 6.33 -15.16
C ASP A 45 -11.92 7.37 -15.90
N SER A 46 -12.24 8.66 -15.78
CA SER A 46 -11.42 9.76 -16.30
C SER A 46 -10.11 9.99 -15.52
N ILE A 47 -9.94 9.38 -14.35
CA ILE A 47 -8.72 9.55 -13.54
C ILE A 47 -7.72 8.45 -13.85
N GLU A 48 -6.69 8.79 -14.64
CA GLU A 48 -5.63 7.85 -15.01
C GLU A 48 -4.43 7.84 -14.05
N GLN A 49 -4.30 8.87 -13.19
CA GLN A 49 -3.13 9.03 -12.31
C GLN A 49 -3.54 9.33 -10.87
N PHE A 50 -2.75 8.81 -9.94
CA PHE A 50 -3.00 9.01 -8.51
C PHE A 50 -2.87 10.49 -8.13
N ASN A 51 -3.92 11.03 -7.49
CA ASN A 51 -3.93 12.38 -6.94
C ASN A 51 -4.20 12.35 -5.44
N ARG A 52 -3.21 12.77 -4.65
CA ARG A 52 -3.29 12.76 -3.18
C ARG A 52 -4.43 13.63 -2.62
N ARG A 53 -4.74 14.78 -3.24
CA ARG A 53 -5.82 15.66 -2.76
C ARG A 53 -7.17 15.00 -2.93
N MET A 54 -7.42 14.45 -4.11
CA MET A 54 -8.64 13.69 -4.37
C MET A 54 -8.73 12.47 -3.44
N TYR A 55 -7.66 11.68 -3.34
CA TYR A 55 -7.60 10.56 -2.41
C TYR A 55 -7.96 10.95 -0.97
N SER A 56 -7.56 12.14 -0.52
CA SER A 56 -7.83 12.61 0.85
C SER A 56 -9.30 12.89 1.12
N SER A 57 -10.10 13.23 0.10
CA SER A 57 -11.54 13.48 0.22
C SER A 57 -12.42 12.25 -0.04
N LEU A 58 -11.85 11.14 -0.52
CA LEU A 58 -12.60 9.92 -0.79
C LEU A 58 -13.01 9.20 0.50
N LYS A 59 -14.16 8.52 0.45
CA LYS A 59 -14.50 7.48 1.43
C LYS A 59 -13.62 6.25 1.16
N LYS A 60 -12.69 5.99 2.08
CA LYS A 60 -11.67 4.93 1.93
C LYS A 60 -12.13 3.61 2.53
N LYS A 61 -11.72 2.52 1.90
CA LYS A 61 -11.66 1.18 2.49
C LYS A 61 -10.21 0.91 2.85
N VAL A 62 -10.01 0.25 3.99
CA VAL A 62 -8.68 -0.05 4.53
C VAL A 62 -8.57 -1.55 4.76
N HIS A 63 -7.45 -2.12 4.32
CA HIS A 63 -7.04 -3.49 4.57
C HIS A 63 -5.67 -3.49 5.23
N LEU A 64 -5.54 -4.26 6.31
CA LEU A 64 -4.30 -4.38 7.06
C LEU A 64 -3.77 -5.80 6.92
N LEU A 65 -2.48 -5.91 6.60
CA LEU A 65 -1.73 -7.16 6.58
C LEU A 65 -0.64 -7.12 7.65
N ASP A 66 -0.60 -8.15 8.50
CA ASP A 66 0.45 -8.30 9.50
C ASP A 66 1.70 -8.96 8.87
N VAL A 67 2.87 -8.37 9.11
CA VAL A 67 4.17 -8.91 8.69
C VAL A 67 4.77 -9.64 9.88
N VAL A 68 4.85 -10.96 9.80
CA VAL A 68 5.37 -11.82 10.87
C VAL A 68 6.74 -12.35 10.48
N PHE A 69 7.77 -12.03 11.28
CA PHE A 69 9.09 -12.61 11.11
C PHE A 69 9.16 -13.94 11.85
N GLN A 70 9.31 -15.03 11.11
CA GLN A 70 9.53 -16.34 11.68
C GLN A 70 11.04 -16.58 11.78
N ARG A 71 11.49 -17.08 12.94
CA ARG A 71 12.84 -17.61 13.07
C ARG A 71 12.90 -18.91 12.26
N ALA A 72 13.84 -18.99 11.31
CA ALA A 72 14.16 -20.22 10.61
C ALA A 72 14.83 -21.23 11.55
#